data_AF-A0A210RZ09-F1
#
_entry.id   AF-A0A210RZ09-F1
#
_cell.length_a   1.000
_cell.length_b   1.000
_cell.length_c   1.000
_cell.angle_alpha   90.00
_cell.angle_beta   90.00
_cell.angle_gamma   90.00
#
_symmetry.space_group_name_H-M   'P 1'
#
loop_
_entity.id
_entity.type
_entity.pdbx_description
1 polymer ?
#
loop_
_entity_poly.entity_id
_entity_poly.type
_entity_poly.pdbx_seq_one_letter_code
_entity_poly.pdbx_strand_id
1 'polypeptide(L)' 'MDNTLTIIFGIVAMLLPLVVGRLVWKRFDRWFGRNDEAYMDTLEYFLKKIGLTILVAFILLWLGMTLVFNGSGS' A
#
# COMPACT_ATOMS: atom_id res chain seq x y z
N MET A 1 16.78 9.71 -18.38
CA MET A 1 15.95 8.48 -18.52
C MET A 1 15.20 8.53 -19.84
N ASP A 2 15.06 7.41 -20.54
CA ASP A 2 14.12 7.35 -21.67
C ASP A 2 12.71 7.64 -21.18
N ASN A 3 12.00 8.54 -21.85
CA ASN A 3 10.65 8.98 -21.46
C ASN A 3 9.69 7.79 -21.24
N THR A 4 9.88 6.73 -22.03
CA THR A 4 9.17 5.44 -21.89
C THR A 4 9.37 4.77 -20.53
N LEU A 5 10.59 4.76 -19.99
CA LEU A 5 10.87 4.14 -18.68
C LEU A 5 10.21 4.91 -17.54
N THR A 6 10.24 6.24 -17.58
CA THR A 6 9.57 7.10 -16.60
C THR A 6 8.05 6.86 -16.59
N ILE A 7 7.43 6.73 -17.78
CA ILE A 7 6.01 6.42 -17.91
C ILE A 7 5.69 5.05 -17.31
N ILE A 8 6.49 4.02 -17.62
CA ILE A 8 6.31 2.66 -17.07
C ILE A 8 6.42 2.68 -15.54
N PHE A 9 7.46 3.32 -14.98
CA PHE A 9 7.63 3.43 -13.53
C PHE A 9 6.49 4.21 -12.87
N GLY A 10 5.97 5.26 -13.50
CA GLY A 10 4.82 6.00 -13.01
C GLY A 10 3.56 5.13 -12.91
N ILE A 11 3.27 4.35 -13.95
CA ILE A 11 2.13 3.42 -13.95
C ILE A 11 2.29 2.37 -12.84
N VAL A 12 3.49 1.77 -12.73
CA VAL A 12 3.78 0.78 -11.68
C VAL A 12 3.65 1.41 -10.29
N ALA A 13 4.18 2.61 -10.08
CA ALA A 13 4.09 3.33 -8.81
C ALA A 13 2.65 3.66 -8.40
N MET A 14 1.74 3.87 -9.35
CA MET A 14 0.32 4.08 -9.06
C MET A 14 -0.44 2.77 -8.79
N LEU A 15 -0.12 1.69 -9.51
CA LEU A 15 -0.83 0.41 -9.37
C LEU A 15 -0.38 -0.42 -8.17
N LEU A 16 0.91 -0.36 -7.83
CA LEU A 16 1.52 -1.17 -6.78
C LEU A 16 0.89 -0.92 -5.38
N PRO A 17 0.63 0.33 -4.95
CA PRO A 17 -0.06 0.61 -3.69
C PRO A 17 -1.46 -0.01 -3.62
N LEU A 18 -2.18 -0.07 -4.74
CA LEU A 18 -3.54 -0.65 -4.80
C LEU A 18 -3.51 -2.16 -4.60
N VAL A 19 -2.59 -2.84 -5.30
CA VAL A 19 -2.44 -4.30 -5.23
C VAL A 19 -1.94 -4.72 -3.84
N VAL A 20 -0.91 -4.05 -3.34
CA VAL A 20 -0.33 -4.38 -2.03
C VAL A 20 -1.27 -3.97 -0.89
N GLY A 21 -1.96 -2.83 -0.99
CA GLY A 21 -2.98 -2.44 -0.02
C GLY A 21 -4.09 -3.49 0.10
N ARG A 22 -4.56 -4.03 -1.03
CA ARG A 22 -5.53 -5.14 -1.04
C ARG A 22 -4.96 -6.42 -0.41
N LEU A 23 -3.69 -6.73 -0.63
CA LEU A 23 -3.02 -7.89 -0.03
C LEU A 23 -2.87 -7.74 1.48
N VAL A 24 -2.48 -6.55 1.95
CA VAL A 24 -2.40 -6.20 3.39
C VAL A 24 -3.78 -6.33 4.02
N TRP A 25 -4.82 -5.80 3.37
CA TRP A 25 -6.19 -5.91 3.87
C TRP A 25 -6.63 -7.36 4.08
N LYS A 26 -6.36 -8.24 3.10
CA LYS A 26 -6.70 -9.68 3.20
C LYS A 26 -5.83 -10.43 4.20
N ARG A 27 -4.56 -10.08 4.34
CA ARG A 27 -3.63 -10.73 5.28
C ARG A 27 -3.75 -10.21 6.70
N PHE A 28 -4.31 -9.02 6.90
CA PHE A 28 -4.50 -8.41 8.21
C PHE A 28 -5.30 -9.33 9.14
N ASP A 29 -6.37 -9.93 8.62
CA ASP A 29 -7.22 -10.84 9.38
C ASP A 29 -6.46 -12.10 9.81
N ARG A 30 -5.44 -12.53 9.05
CA ARG A 30 -4.57 -13.64 9.43
C ARG A 30 -3.54 -13.24 10.50
N TRP A 31 -3.04 -12.00 10.48
CA TRP A 31 -2.00 -11.55 11.41
C TRP A 31 -2.57 -11.09 12.75
N PHE A 32 -3.72 -10.42 12.73
CA PHE A 32 -4.33 -9.81 13.91
C PHE A 32 -5.66 -10.44 14.29
N GLY A 33 -6.19 -11.35 13.47
CA GLY A 33 -7.39 -12.09 13.79
C GLY A 33 -7.15 -13.16 14.82
N ARG A 34 -7.71 -12.96 16.01
CA ARG A 34 -7.64 -13.92 17.11
C ARG A 34 -8.65 -15.08 16.95
N ASN A 35 -9.18 -15.32 15.75
CA ASN A 35 -10.36 -16.16 15.50
C ASN A 35 -11.58 -15.77 16.37
N ASP A 36 -11.64 -14.50 16.79
CA ASP A 36 -12.70 -13.95 17.60
C ASP A 36 -13.48 -12.94 16.73
N GLU A 37 -14.66 -13.37 16.31
CA GLU A 37 -15.54 -12.60 15.43
C GLU A 37 -16.06 -11.32 16.12
N ALA A 38 -16.31 -11.36 17.43
CA ALA A 38 -16.77 -10.20 18.19
C ALA A 38 -15.68 -9.12 18.29
N TYR A 39 -14.41 -9.53 18.45
CA TYR A 39 -13.29 -8.60 18.40
C TYR A 39 -13.09 -7.98 17.00
N MET A 40 -13.24 -8.79 15.95
CA MET A 40 -13.09 -8.32 14.57
C MET A 40 -14.14 -7.29 14.13
N ASP A 41 -15.32 -7.31 14.74
CA ASP A 41 -16.41 -6.37 14.45
C ASP A 41 -16.32 -5.06 15.27
N THR A 42 -15.26 -4.89 16.06
CA THR A 42 -15.06 -3.65 16.83
C THR A 42 -14.55 -2.51 15.96
N LEU A 43 -14.98 -1.28 16.29
CA LEU A 43 -14.51 -0.07 15.62
C LEU A 43 -12.98 0.08 15.73
N GLU A 44 -12.39 -0.29 16.86
CA GLU A 44 -10.95 -0.26 17.06
C GLU A 44 -10.21 -1.18 16.07
N TYR A 45 -10.71 -2.40 15.87
CA TYR A 45 -10.14 -3.34 14.90
C TYR A 45 -10.24 -2.81 13.48
N PHE A 46 -11.39 -2.23 13.11
CA PHE A 46 -11.59 -1.62 11.81
C PHE A 46 -10.63 -0.43 11.58
N LEU A 47 -10.49 0.48 12.55
CA LEU A 47 -9.55 1.60 12.48
C LEU A 47 -8.10 1.12 12.34
N LYS A 48 -7.72 0.06 13.05
CA LYS A 48 -6.39 -0.53 12.95
C LYS A 48 -6.13 -1.15 11.57
N LYS A 49 -7.13 -1.84 11.01
CA LYS A 49 -7.06 -2.45 9.68
C LYS A 49 -6.93 -1.42 8.57
N ILE A 50 -7.76 -0.38 8.60
CA ILE A 50 -7.71 0.70 7.60
C ILE A 50 -6.46 1.56 7.77
N GLY A 51 -6.06 1.86 9.00
CA GLY A 51 -4.84 2.60 9.31
C GLY A 51 -3.59 1.91 8.78
N LEU A 52 -3.43 0.61 9.02
CA LEU A 52 -2.30 -0.14 8.47
C LEU A 52 -2.33 -0.18 6.94
N THR A 53 -3.51 -0.37 6.35
CA THR A 53 -3.65 -0.45 4.89
C THR A 53 -3.27 0.87 4.23
N ILE A 54 -3.76 2.00 4.75
CA ILE A 54 -3.41 3.34 4.27
C ILE A 54 -1.92 3.61 4.48
N LEU A 55 -1.37 3.27 5.65
CA LEU A 55 0.05 3.48 5.95
C LEU A 55 0.95 2.75 4.95
N VAL A 56 0.68 1.46 4.69
CA VAL A 56 1.48 0.67 3.74
C VAL A 56 1.32 1.20 2.32
N ALA A 57 0.09 1.50 1.89
CA ALA A 57 -0.16 2.07 0.57
C ALA A 57 0.56 3.42 0.39
N PHE A 58 0.55 4.28 1.41
CA PHE A 58 1.20 5.58 1.40
C PHE A 58 2.72 5.46 1.30
N ILE A 59 3.34 4.55 2.08
CA ILE A 59 4.79 4.29 2.01
C ILE A 59 5.19 3.80 0.61
N LEU A 60 4.41 2.89 0.02
CA LEU A 60 4.70 2.37 -1.32
C LEU A 60 4.53 3.42 -2.41
N LEU A 61 3.51 4.28 -2.28
CA LEU A 61 3.32 5.40 -3.19
C LEU A 61 4.48 6.38 -3.06
N TRP A 62 4.90 6.71 -1.83
CA TRP A 62 6.04 7.59 -1.59
C TRP A 62 7.32 7.03 -2.21
N LEU A 63 7.65 5.76 -1.94
CA LEU A 63 8.81 5.09 -2.53
C LEU A 63 8.74 5.04 -4.06
N GLY A 64 7.55 4.77 -4.61
CA GLY A 64 7.33 4.78 -6.06
C GLY A 64 7.57 6.15 -6.68
N MET A 65 7.08 7.22 -6.06
CA MET A 65 7.31 8.57 -6.53
C MET A 65 8.78 8.99 -6.38
N THR A 66 9.44 8.63 -5.28
CA THR A 66 10.88 8.87 -5.13
C THR A 66 11.68 8.18 -6.23
N LEU A 67 11.35 6.93 -6.58
CA LEU A 67 12.00 6.22 -7.69
C LEU A 67 11.80 6.92 -9.04
N VAL A 68 10.57 7.36 -9.32
CA VAL A 68 10.21 8.06 -10.57
C VAL A 68 10.95 9.39 -10.70
N PHE A 69 11.05 10.17 -9.62
CA PHE A 69 11.63 11.53 -9.67
C PHE A 69 13.15 11.60 -9.42
N ASN A 70 13.74 10.60 -8.78
CA ASN A 70 15.19 10.61 -8.53
C ASN A 70 16.01 10.31 -9.80
N GLY A 71 15.42 9.63 -10.79
CA GLY A 71 16.07 9.40 -12.09
C GLY A 71 15.89 10.52 -13.13
N SER A 72 15.05 11.53 -12.85
CA SER A 72 14.86 12.70 -13.72
C SER A 72 15.85 13.85 -13.45
N GLY A 73 16.79 13.66 -12.52
CA GLY A 73 17.78 14.67 -12.11
C GLY A 73 19.10 14.64 -12.88
N SER A 74 19.06 14.49 -14.22
CA SER A 74 20.23 14.65 -15.11
C SER A 74 19.92 15.56 -16.28
#